data_AF-A0A348V1G9-F1
#
_entry.id   AF-A0A348V1G9-F1
#
_cell.length_a   1.000
_cell.length_b   1.000
_cell.length_c   1.000
_cell.angle_alpha   90.00
_cell.angle_beta   90.00
_cell.angle_gamma   90.00
#
_symmetry.space_group_name_H-M   'P 1'
#
loop_
_entity.id
_entity.type
_entity.pdbx_description
1 polymer ?
#
loop_
_entity_poly.entity_id
_entity_poly.type
_entity_poly.pdbx_seq_one_letter_code
_entity_poly.pdbx_strand_id
1 'polypeptide(L)'
;MDEGKPAYKRVLLKLSGEALLGDQPYGLDFKKVRAIAREIKQVHELGVDIAIMIGGGNIFRGSRGVEEGMDRVSADHIGLLSTVINGLALQDALE
;
A
#
# COMPACT_ATOMS: atom_id res chain seq x y z
N MET A 1 32.40 -1.16 -7.26
CA MET A 1 31.07 -0.51 -7.31
C MET A 1 31.03 0.41 -6.12
N ASP A 2 30.50 1.62 -6.25
CA ASP A 2 30.43 2.60 -5.15
C ASP A 2 29.44 2.06 -4.09
N GLU A 3 29.97 1.35 -3.10
CA GLU A 3 29.17 0.62 -2.10
C GLU A 3 28.36 1.62 -1.28
N GLY A 4 27.03 1.55 -1.40
CA GLY A 4 26.10 2.41 -0.67
C GLY A 4 25.39 3.46 -1.52
N LYS A 5 25.77 3.65 -2.79
CA LYS A 5 25.06 4.58 -3.67
C LYS A 5 23.84 3.89 -4.33
N PRO A 6 22.61 4.41 -4.18
CA PRO A 6 21.43 3.84 -4.82
C PRO A 6 21.58 3.80 -6.34
N ALA A 7 21.19 2.68 -6.97
CA ALA A 7 21.20 2.54 -8.43
C ALA A 7 20.20 3.49 -9.11
N TYR A 8 19.15 3.89 -8.40
CA TYR A 8 18.08 4.75 -8.91
C TYR A 8 17.91 5.98 -8.03
N LYS A 9 17.69 7.13 -8.65
CA LYS A 9 17.34 8.39 -7.95
C LYS A 9 15.85 8.49 -7.61
N ARG A 10 14.99 7.84 -8.39
CA ARG A 10 13.54 7.86 -8.23
C ARG A 10 12.94 6.51 -8.57
N VAL A 11 11.98 6.07 -7.76
CA VAL A 11 11.27 4.80 -7.96
C VAL A 11 9.76 4.98 -7.74
N LEU A 12 8.98 4.12 -8.41
CA LEU A 12 7.57 3.87 -8.09
C LEU A 12 7.48 2.54 -7.35
N LEU A 13 7.17 2.58 -6.06
CA LEU A 13 6.99 1.42 -5.21
C LEU A 13 5.53 0.96 -5.26
N LYS A 14 5.27 -0.18 -5.91
CA LYS A 14 3.96 -0.81 -5.89
C LYS A 14 3.84 -1.77 -4.70
N LEU A 15 2.85 -1.52 -3.85
CA LEU A 15 2.48 -2.37 -2.73
C LEU A 15 1.12 -3.04 -2.97
N SER A 16 0.99 -4.29 -2.55
CA SER A 16 -0.32 -4.92 -2.43
C SER A 16 -1.01 -4.42 -1.16
N GLY A 17 -2.34 -4.31 -1.15
CA GLY A 17 -3.07 -4.00 0.07
C GLY A 17 -2.85 -5.05 1.16
N GLU A 18 -2.68 -6.31 0.75
CA GLU A 18 -2.36 -7.47 1.58
C GLU A 18 -1.04 -7.31 2.34
N ALA A 19 -0.11 -6.47 1.87
CA ALA A 19 1.12 -6.18 2.61
C ALA A 19 0.84 -5.47 3.95
N LEU A 20 -0.30 -4.78 4.07
CA LEU A 20 -0.72 -4.08 5.28
C LEU A 20 -1.56 -4.95 6.23
N LEU A 21 -1.94 -6.17 5.81
CA LEU A 21 -2.87 -7.04 6.54
C LEU A 21 -2.21 -7.70 7.76
N GLY A 22 -0.91 -8.01 7.68
CA GLY A 22 -0.21 -8.77 8.71
C GLY A 22 -0.84 -10.15 8.93
N ASP A 23 -1.07 -10.49 10.20
CA ASP A 23 -1.72 -11.74 10.60
C ASP A 23 -3.26 -11.60 10.72
N GLN A 24 -3.81 -10.43 10.36
CA GLN A 24 -5.26 -10.20 10.39
C GLN A 24 -5.94 -10.89 9.20
N PRO A 25 -7.21 -11.31 9.33
CA PRO A 25 -7.97 -11.81 8.18
C PRO A 25 -8.42 -10.69 7.23
N TYR A 26 -8.48 -9.45 7.72
CA TYR A 26 -9.05 -8.30 6.99
C TYR A 26 -8.58 -6.97 7.61
N GLY A 27 -8.52 -5.91 6.81
CA GLY A 27 -8.28 -4.54 7.29
C GLY A 27 -6.79 -4.17 7.35
N LEU A 28 -6.38 -3.51 8.43
CA LEU A 28 -5.05 -2.94 8.61
C LEU A 28 -4.40 -3.47 9.89
N ASP A 29 -3.20 -4.05 9.77
CA ASP A 29 -2.30 -4.24 10.90
C ASP A 29 -1.34 -3.05 11.00
N PHE A 30 -1.61 -2.16 11.94
CA PHE A 30 -0.79 -0.97 12.16
C PHE A 30 0.67 -1.27 12.53
N LYS A 31 1.00 -2.48 13.03
CA LYS A 31 2.40 -2.87 13.23
C LYS A 31 3.10 -3.08 11.89
N LYS A 32 2.42 -3.70 10.91
CA LYS A 32 2.93 -3.86 9.55
C LYS A 32 3.01 -2.55 8.81
N VAL A 33 1.98 -1.70 8.90
CA VAL A 33 2.00 -0.36 8.29
C VAL A 33 3.22 0.43 8.77
N ARG A 34 3.47 0.50 10.08
CA ARG A 34 4.66 1.18 10.65
C ARG A 34 5.98 0.50 10.29
N ALA A 35 6.01 -0.81 10.09
CA ALA A 35 7.22 -1.50 9.65
C ALA A 35 7.58 -1.08 8.21
N ILE A 36 6.61 -1.12 7.31
CA ILE A 36 6.77 -0.71 5.91
C ILE A 36 7.15 0.78 5.81
N ALA A 37 6.48 1.65 6.57
CA ALA A 37 6.80 3.07 6.60
C ALA A 37 8.27 3.33 7.03
N ARG A 38 8.78 2.59 8.02
CA ARG A 38 10.19 2.68 8.45
C ARG A 38 11.15 2.24 7.34
N GLU A 39 10.86 1.16 6.63
CA GLU A 39 11.69 0.69 5.51
C GLU A 39 11.71 1.72 4.36
N ILE A 40 10.56 2.30 4.03
CA ILE A 40 10.45 3.37 3.02
C ILE A 40 11.26 4.59 3.44
N LYS A 41 11.16 5.00 4.70
CA LYS A 41 11.92 6.13 5.26
C LYS A 41 13.43 5.89 5.14
N GLN A 42 13.91 4.69 5.48
CA GLN A 42 15.33 4.35 5.34
C GLN A 42 15.81 4.48 3.88
N VAL A 43 15.01 4.06 2.91
CA VAL A 43 15.36 4.23 1.49
C VAL A 43 15.34 5.70 1.07
N HIS A 44 14.38 6.49 1.58
CA HIS A 44 14.33 7.92 1.32
C HIS A 44 15.54 8.66 1.90
N GLU A 45 16.01 8.26 3.09
CA GLU A 45 17.23 8.79 3.73
C GLU A 45 18.51 8.55 2.91
N LEU A 46 18.50 7.60 1.97
CA LEU A 46 19.57 7.40 0.98
C LEU A 46 19.53 8.42 -0.18
N GLY A 47 18.57 9.35 -0.17
CA GLY A 47 18.38 10.37 -1.21
C GLY A 47 17.56 9.88 -2.41
N VAL A 48 16.75 8.84 -2.25
CA VAL A 48 15.87 8.32 -3.29
C VAL A 48 14.47 8.95 -3.17
N ASP A 49 13.95 9.48 -4.27
CA ASP A 49 12.56 9.90 -4.38
C ASP A 49 11.65 8.67 -4.54
N ILE A 50 10.63 8.53 -3.71
CA ILE A 50 9.74 7.36 -3.72
C ILE A 50 8.30 7.83 -3.95
N ALA A 51 7.69 7.38 -5.06
CA ALA A 51 6.25 7.42 -5.22
C ALA A 51 5.68 6.06 -4.79
N ILE A 52 4.55 6.05 -4.09
CA ILE A 52 3.93 4.82 -3.59
C ILE A 52 2.58 4.60 -4.26
N MET A 53 2.38 3.41 -4.82
CA MET A 53 1.09 2.94 -5.32
C MET A 53 0.64 1.75 -4.48
N ILE A 54 -0.54 1.81 -3.87
CA ILE A 54 -1.04 0.74 -3.01
C ILE A 54 -2.40 0.21 -3.46
N GLY A 55 -2.54 -1.12 -3.50
CA GLY A 55 -3.82 -1.78 -3.75
C GLY A 55 -4.74 -1.78 -2.54
N GLY A 56 -6.03 -2.09 -2.73
CA GLY A 56 -7.07 -2.09 -1.69
C GLY A 56 -7.56 -3.48 -1.26
N GLY A 57 -6.90 -4.56 -1.69
CA GLY A 57 -7.40 -5.95 -1.57
C GLY A 57 -7.55 -6.46 -0.13
N ASN A 58 -6.90 -5.82 0.85
CA ASN A 58 -7.06 -6.07 2.28
C ASN A 58 -8.39 -5.54 2.85
N ILE A 59 -9.03 -4.59 2.17
CA ILE A 59 -10.31 -3.97 2.56
C ILE A 59 -11.42 -4.37 1.60
N PHE A 60 -11.15 -4.48 0.30
CA PHE A 60 -12.18 -4.92 -0.63
C PHE A 60 -11.59 -5.64 -1.84
N ARG A 61 -12.15 -6.82 -2.13
CA ARG A 61 -11.89 -7.56 -3.37
C ARG A 61 -13.11 -7.45 -4.26
N GLY A 62 -12.97 -6.78 -5.40
CA GLY A 62 -14.08 -6.55 -6.34
C GLY A 62 -14.75 -7.84 -6.83
N SER A 63 -13.99 -8.94 -6.96
CA SER A 63 -14.54 -10.25 -7.34
C SER A 63 -15.64 -10.71 -6.38
N ARG A 64 -15.44 -10.52 -5.07
CA ARG A 64 -16.43 -10.88 -4.05
C ARG A 64 -17.71 -10.06 -4.20
N GLY A 65 -17.59 -8.76 -4.45
CA GLY A 65 -18.77 -7.91 -4.66
C GLY A 65 -19.61 -8.39 -5.84
N VAL A 66 -18.96 -8.68 -6.96
CA VAL A 66 -19.62 -9.15 -8.19
C VAL A 66 -20.27 -10.53 -8.00
N GLU A 67 -19.59 -11.45 -7.30
CA GLU A 67 -20.14 -12.77 -6.95
C GLU A 67 -21.42 -12.67 -6.11
N GLU A 68 -21.52 -11.66 -5.24
CA GLU A 68 -22.69 -11.39 -4.39
C GLU A 68 -23.76 -10.52 -5.10
N GLY A 69 -23.63 -10.29 -6.41
CA GLY A 69 -24.62 -9.56 -7.23
C GLY A 69 -24.45 -8.04 -7.29
N MET A 70 -23.31 -7.51 -6.84
CA MET A 70 -22.99 -6.09 -7.01
C MET A 70 -22.65 -5.77 -8.46
N ASP A 71 -23.07 -4.59 -8.92
CA ASP A 71 -22.60 -4.04 -10.20
C ASP A 71 -21.07 -3.88 -10.22
N ARG A 72 -20.43 -4.27 -11.33
CA ARG A 72 -18.97 -4.26 -11.51
C ARG A 72 -18.37 -2.89 -11.22
N VAL A 73 -18.97 -1.84 -11.77
CA VAL A 73 -18.45 -0.47 -11.65
C VAL A 73 -18.51 -0.02 -10.19
N SER A 74 -19.61 -0.35 -9.51
CA SER A 74 -19.76 -0.10 -8.07
C SER A 74 -18.70 -0.84 -7.24
N ALA A 75 -18.44 -2.11 -7.54
CA ALA A 75 -17.40 -2.90 -6.87
C ALA A 75 -15.99 -2.31 -7.09
N ASP A 76 -15.68 -1.88 -8.31
CA ASP A 76 -14.40 -1.25 -8.63
C ASP A 76 -14.24 0.09 -7.90
N HIS A 77 -15.30 0.90 -7.78
CA HIS A 77 -15.27 2.13 -6.98
C HIS A 77 -14.97 1.88 -5.49
N ILE A 78 -15.55 0.86 -4.88
CA ILE A 78 -15.24 0.48 -3.49
C ILE A 78 -13.77 0.05 -3.37
N GLY A 79 -13.26 -0.67 -4.39
CA GLY A 79 -11.84 -1.01 -4.48
C GLY A 79 -10.93 0.23 -4.54
N LEU A 80 -11.32 1.27 -5.29
CA LEU A 80 -10.59 2.53 -5.37
C LEU A 80 -10.63 3.31 -4.04
N LEU A 81 -11.77 3.37 -3.35
CA LEU A 81 -11.83 3.97 -2.02
C LEU A 81 -10.96 3.23 -1.01
N SER A 82 -10.83 1.92 -1.16
CA SER A 82 -9.95 1.09 -0.34
C SER A 82 -8.47 1.45 -0.51
N THR A 83 -8.04 1.88 -1.70
CA THR A 83 -6.66 2.37 -1.90
C THR A 83 -6.44 3.71 -1.20
N VAL A 84 -7.44 4.59 -1.17
CA VAL A 84 -7.40 5.87 -0.43
C VAL A 84 -7.26 5.61 1.07
N ILE A 85 -8.03 4.67 1.64
CA ILE A 85 -7.93 4.31 3.06
C ILE A 85 -6.52 3.82 3.40
N ASN A 86 -5.96 2.93 2.58
CA ASN A 86 -4.58 2.44 2.77
C ASN A 86 -3.55 3.58 2.63
N GLY A 87 -3.78 4.51 1.70
CA GLY A 87 -2.94 5.69 1.51
C GLY A 87 -2.89 6.58 2.74
N LEU A 88 -4.05 6.87 3.34
CA LEU A 88 -4.14 7.67 4.57
C LEU A 88 -3.43 6.98 5.75
N ALA A 89 -3.61 5.66 5.90
CA ALA A 89 -2.95 4.91 6.96
C ALA A 89 -1.42 4.91 6.81
N LEU A 90 -0.93 4.81 5.57
CA LEU A 90 0.51 4.84 5.30
C LEU A 90 1.09 6.24 5.43
N GLN A 91 0.34 7.28 5.04
CA GLN A 91 0.72 8.67 5.23
C GLN A 91 0.93 8.98 6.72
N ASP A 92 -0.05 8.67 7.56
CA ASP A 92 0.04 8.87 9.02
C ASP A 92 1.25 8.15 9.64
N ALA A 93 1.60 6.98 9.11
CA ALA A 93 2.77 6.23 9.59
C ALA A 93 4.12 6.76 9.05
N LEU A 94 4.12 7.57 8.00
CA LEU A 94 5.31 8.18 7.40
C LEU A 94 5.61 9.58 7.96
N GLU A 95 4.58 10.28 8.44
CA GLU A 95 4.69 11.54 9.20
C GLU A 95 5.40 11.34 10.56
#